data_AF-A0A8R2NWN8-F1
#
_entry.id   AF-A0A8R2NWN8-F1
#
_cell.length_a   1.000
_cell.length_b   1.000
_cell.length_c   1.000
_cell.angle_alpha   90.00
_cell.angle_beta   90.00
_cell.angle_gamma   90.00
#
_symmetry.space_group_name_H-M   'P 1'
#
loop_
_entity.id
_entity.type
_entity.pdbx_description
1 polymer ?
#
loop_
_entity_poly.entity_id
_entity_poly.type
_entity_poly.pdbx_seq_one_letter_code
_entity_poly.pdbx_strand_id
1 'polypeptide(L)'
;MDFEFSMMNRTSMVLISGAISNSLDKCKIRKLEGRPILLPLHEQVRIMKVHELLLARKEIKRIFKCKEVLRTACLMQLDKSMSSKLNNLTPEFIENYITSGDKIKVIVLWNGHSDRNVLKRLNIDKFEILNITCYDKSLTQEFTVQFEKLRTKEIIFEYDIGSFQKNGRLLNLEETHSVMCTKKHRMTYAHDPKTDVRLTKCVFNKMVGKQGYANLIKHFN
;
A
#
# COMPACT_ATOMS: atom_id res chain seq x y z
N MET A 1 0.38 4.07 -3.52
CA MET A 1 1.38 2.99 -3.58
C MET A 1 0.90 1.92 -2.63
N ASP A 2 1.29 0.66 -2.87
CA ASP A 2 0.99 -0.46 -2.00
C ASP A 2 2.08 -1.53 -2.14
N PHE A 3 2.48 -2.17 -1.03
CA PHE A 3 3.47 -3.24 -1.01
C PHE A 3 2.90 -4.54 -0.45
N GLU A 4 3.29 -5.65 -1.07
CA GLU A 4 3.08 -6.99 -0.54
C GLU A 4 4.37 -7.46 0.15
N PHE A 5 4.28 -7.76 1.44
CA PHE A 5 5.41 -8.18 2.26
C PHE A 5 4.97 -9.14 3.36
N SER A 6 5.93 -9.87 3.93
CA SER A 6 5.68 -10.74 5.08
C SER A 6 6.81 -10.65 6.10
N MET A 7 6.50 -10.82 7.38
CA MET A 7 7.54 -10.92 8.41
C MET A 7 8.19 -12.29 8.33
N MET A 8 9.53 -12.34 8.32
CA MET A 8 10.26 -13.60 8.45
C MET A 8 10.55 -13.93 9.91
N ASN A 9 10.82 -12.91 10.72
CA ASN A 9 11.01 -13.00 12.15
C ASN A 9 10.74 -11.62 12.78
N ARG A 10 11.10 -11.41 14.04
CA ARG A 10 10.87 -10.12 14.72
C ARG A 10 11.63 -8.94 14.09
N THR A 11 12.78 -9.19 13.47
CA THR A 11 13.70 -8.15 12.97
C THR A 11 13.74 -8.07 11.45
N SER A 12 13.25 -9.09 10.74
CA SER A 12 13.40 -9.22 9.28
C SER A 12 12.06 -9.39 8.61
N MET A 13 11.90 -8.67 7.50
CA MET A 13 10.73 -8.71 6.63
C MET A 13 11.20 -9.07 5.21
N VAL A 14 10.37 -9.77 4.45
CA VAL A 14 10.54 -9.95 3.01
C VAL A 14 9.57 -9.04 2.27
N LEU A 15 10.09 -8.21 1.37
CA LEU A 15 9.31 -7.48 0.38
C LEU A 15 9.18 -8.35 -0.88
N ILE A 16 7.95 -8.70 -1.21
CA ILE A 16 7.63 -9.71 -2.24
C ILE A 16 7.31 -9.03 -3.57
N SER A 17 6.44 -8.02 -3.52
CA SER A 17 6.02 -7.24 -4.68
C SER A 17 5.42 -5.90 -4.24
N GLY A 18 4.98 -5.09 -5.19
CA GLY A 18 4.19 -3.90 -4.89
C GLY A 18 3.56 -3.31 -6.14
N ALA A 19 2.93 -2.16 -6.00
CA ALA A 19 2.49 -1.36 -7.12
C ALA A 19 2.62 0.13 -6.83
N ILE A 20 2.89 0.87 -7.90
CA ILE A 20 3.05 2.32 -7.86
C ILE A 20 2.38 2.94 -9.09
N SER A 21 1.93 4.16 -8.94
CA SER A 21 1.37 4.95 -10.02
C SER A 21 1.55 6.42 -9.69
N ASN A 22 1.89 7.22 -10.69
CA ASN A 22 1.93 8.67 -10.57
C ASN A 22 0.98 9.32 -11.60
N SER A 23 0.81 10.64 -11.48
CA SER A 23 -0.02 11.43 -12.39
C SER A 23 0.65 11.70 -13.75
N LEU A 24 1.97 11.53 -13.86
CA LEU A 24 2.76 11.84 -15.05
C LEU A 24 2.66 10.72 -16.12
N ASP A 25 2.64 9.46 -15.73
CA ASP A 25 2.58 8.29 -16.63
C ASP A 25 1.14 7.93 -17.01
N LYS A 26 0.32 8.92 -17.39
CA LYS A 26 -1.12 8.74 -17.72
C LYS A 26 -1.88 7.93 -16.67
N CYS A 27 -1.51 8.06 -15.39
CA CYS A 27 -2.10 7.29 -14.31
C CYS A 27 -1.97 5.75 -14.44
N LYS A 28 -1.05 5.25 -15.27
CA LYS A 28 -0.77 3.83 -15.43
C LYS A 28 -0.24 3.25 -14.11
N ILE A 29 -0.77 2.11 -13.73
CA ILE A 29 -0.32 1.38 -12.53
C ILE A 29 0.81 0.45 -12.96
N ARG A 30 2.00 0.71 -12.42
CA ARG A 30 3.20 -0.12 -12.58
C ARG A 30 3.25 -1.13 -11.45
N LYS A 31 3.37 -2.40 -11.81
CA LYS A 31 3.67 -3.46 -10.85
C LYS A 31 5.17 -3.43 -10.55
N LEU A 32 5.51 -3.61 -9.29
CA LEU A 32 6.87 -3.78 -8.79
C LEU A 32 7.10 -5.26 -8.57
N GLU A 33 7.97 -5.84 -9.38
CA GLU A 33 8.29 -7.27 -9.43
C GLU A 33 9.79 -7.45 -9.71
N GLY A 34 10.27 -8.62 -9.37
CA GLY A 34 11.68 -8.96 -9.35
C GLY A 34 11.96 -9.77 -8.11
N ARG A 35 13.19 -10.27 -7.97
CA ARG A 35 13.53 -11.16 -6.87
C ARG A 35 13.25 -10.49 -5.51
N PRO A 36 12.58 -11.18 -4.56
CA PRO A 36 12.21 -10.59 -3.27
C PRO A 36 13.40 -9.99 -2.53
N ILE A 37 13.14 -8.90 -1.81
CA ILE A 37 14.14 -8.16 -1.05
C ILE A 37 13.99 -8.50 0.44
N LEU A 38 15.11 -8.82 1.09
CA LEU A 38 15.18 -8.89 2.54
C LEU A 38 15.34 -7.48 3.12
N LEU A 39 14.45 -7.15 4.04
CA LEU A 39 14.40 -5.89 4.78
C LEU A 39 14.67 -6.14 6.27
N PRO A 40 15.94 -6.36 6.67
CA PRO A 40 16.33 -6.49 8.07
C PRO A 40 16.33 -5.13 8.79
N LEU A 41 16.19 -5.14 10.12
CA LEU A 41 16.26 -3.92 10.95
C LEU A 41 17.69 -3.41 11.20
N HIS A 42 18.66 -4.32 11.28
CA HIS A 42 20.03 -4.02 11.75
C HIS A 42 21.13 -4.36 10.73
N GLU A 43 20.74 -4.81 9.54
CA GLU A 43 21.65 -5.18 8.46
C GLU A 43 21.30 -4.41 7.19
N GLN A 44 22.13 -4.54 6.16
CA GLN A 44 21.84 -3.97 4.86
C GLN A 44 20.70 -4.71 4.14
N VAL A 45 19.84 -3.91 3.51
CA VAL A 45 18.85 -4.37 2.55
C VAL A 45 19.54 -5.06 1.38
N ARG A 46 19.02 -6.23 0.99
CA ARG A 46 19.60 -7.04 -0.09
C ARG A 46 18.57 -7.95 -0.73
N ILE A 47 18.86 -8.41 -1.94
CA ILE A 47 18.08 -9.45 -2.61
C ILE A 47 18.21 -10.76 -1.83
N MET A 48 17.10 -11.50 -1.68
CA MET A 48 17.08 -12.76 -0.95
C MET A 48 17.83 -13.88 -1.67
N LYS A 49 18.59 -14.66 -0.89
CA LYS A 49 19.20 -15.92 -1.30
C LYS A 49 18.15 -17.03 -1.38
N VAL A 50 18.45 -18.10 -2.12
CA VAL A 50 17.51 -19.22 -2.35
C VAL A 50 17.06 -19.87 -1.03
N HIS A 51 17.97 -20.10 -0.09
CA HIS A 51 17.60 -20.67 1.21
C HIS A 51 16.74 -19.73 2.06
N GLU A 52 16.98 -18.41 2.00
CA GLU A 52 16.17 -17.41 2.71
C GLU A 52 14.73 -17.40 2.16
N LEU A 53 14.56 -17.61 0.85
CA LEU A 53 13.24 -17.71 0.22
C LEU A 53 12.46 -18.94 0.70
N LEU A 54 13.14 -20.08 0.87
CA LEU A 54 12.52 -21.28 1.44
C LEU A 54 12.04 -21.02 2.88
N LEU A 55 12.83 -20.29 3.67
CA LEU A 55 12.44 -19.86 5.01
C LEU A 55 11.24 -18.92 4.98
N ALA A 56 11.24 -17.90 4.11
CA ALA A 56 10.09 -17.02 3.94
C ALA A 56 8.82 -17.79 3.58
N ARG A 57 8.91 -18.79 2.69
CA ARG A 57 7.77 -19.64 2.32
C ARG A 57 7.22 -20.43 3.51
N LYS A 58 8.10 -20.94 4.38
CA LYS A 58 7.72 -21.62 5.63
C LYS A 58 7.05 -20.66 6.61
N GLU A 59 7.60 -19.46 6.76
CA GLU A 59 7.06 -18.44 7.68
C GLU A 59 5.71 -17.89 7.21
N ILE A 60 5.51 -17.64 5.92
CA ILE A 60 4.21 -17.27 5.35
C ILE A 60 3.16 -18.34 5.67
N LYS A 61 3.48 -19.61 5.47
CA LYS A 61 2.58 -20.73 5.83
C LYS A 61 2.26 -20.76 7.33
N ARG A 62 3.23 -20.45 8.19
CA ARG A 62 3.07 -20.39 9.64
C ARG A 62 2.20 -19.22 10.08
N ILE A 63 2.47 -18.01 9.58
CA ILE A 63 1.76 -16.77 9.91
C ILE A 63 0.30 -16.85 9.47
N PHE A 64 0.06 -17.35 8.26
CA PHE A 64 -1.28 -17.47 7.68
C PHE A 64 -1.86 -18.88 7.83
N LYS A 65 -1.50 -19.61 8.90
CA LYS A 65 -1.96 -20.99 9.15
C LYS A 65 -3.47 -21.12 9.01
N CYS A 66 -4.23 -20.19 9.61
CA CYS A 66 -5.69 -20.19 9.63
C CYS A 66 -6.34 -19.24 8.60
N LYS A 67 -5.54 -18.60 7.72
CA LYS A 67 -6.03 -17.65 6.71
C LYS A 67 -5.64 -18.13 5.32
N GLU A 68 -6.29 -19.20 4.87
CA GLU A 68 -5.91 -19.91 3.65
C GLU A 68 -5.89 -19.04 2.39
N VAL A 69 -6.91 -18.19 2.19
CA VAL A 69 -6.98 -17.30 1.02
C VAL A 69 -5.77 -16.36 0.99
N LEU A 70 -5.45 -15.72 2.12
CA LEU A 70 -4.28 -14.84 2.28
C LEU A 70 -2.96 -15.60 2.08
N ARG A 71 -2.84 -16.78 2.68
CA ARG A 71 -1.67 -17.66 2.53
C ARG A 71 -1.43 -17.96 1.06
N THR A 72 -2.46 -18.39 0.34
CA THR A 72 -2.38 -18.75 -1.07
C THR A 72 -2.04 -17.54 -1.92
N ALA A 73 -2.68 -16.40 -1.70
CA ALA A 73 -2.38 -15.16 -2.43
C ALA A 73 -0.91 -14.73 -2.24
N CYS A 74 -0.42 -14.71 -0.99
CA CYS A 74 0.95 -14.33 -0.67
C CYS A 74 1.99 -15.28 -1.28
N LEU A 75 1.75 -16.60 -1.20
CA LEU A 75 2.61 -17.61 -1.84
C LEU A 75 2.60 -17.49 -3.37
N MET A 76 1.45 -17.21 -3.99
CA MET A 76 1.37 -16.97 -5.42
C MET A 76 2.13 -15.71 -5.84
N GLN A 77 2.07 -14.62 -5.06
CA GLN A 77 2.89 -13.43 -5.32
C GLN A 77 4.38 -13.74 -5.20
N LEU A 78 4.78 -14.55 -4.21
CA LEU A 78 6.18 -14.98 -4.04
C LEU A 78 6.66 -15.81 -5.25
N ASP A 79 5.88 -16.78 -5.70
CA ASP A 79 6.22 -17.63 -6.84
C ASP A 79 6.26 -16.81 -8.16
N LYS A 80 5.35 -15.84 -8.34
CA LYS A 80 5.38 -14.88 -9.46
C LYS A 80 6.60 -13.97 -9.42
N SER A 81 6.94 -13.47 -8.24
CA SER A 81 8.10 -12.61 -8.00
C SER A 81 9.41 -13.31 -8.42
N MET A 82 9.52 -14.60 -8.12
CA MET A 82 10.67 -15.44 -8.51
C MET A 82 10.73 -15.79 -10.01
N SER A 83 9.60 -15.78 -10.71
CA SER A 83 9.51 -16.10 -12.14
C SER A 83 9.36 -14.85 -13.03
N SER A 84 9.30 -13.66 -12.43
CA SER A 84 9.09 -12.43 -13.19
C SER A 84 10.32 -12.09 -14.03
N LYS A 85 10.06 -11.67 -15.27
CA LYS A 85 11.08 -11.10 -16.16
C LYS A 85 11.36 -9.62 -15.84
N LEU A 86 10.53 -9.01 -14.98
CA LEU A 86 10.73 -7.66 -14.49
C LEU A 86 11.74 -7.68 -13.34
N ASN A 87 12.56 -6.63 -13.25
CA ASN A 87 13.48 -6.44 -12.13
C ASN A 87 13.42 -4.97 -11.67
N ASN A 88 12.21 -4.52 -11.36
CA ASN A 88 11.92 -3.14 -10.96
C ASN A 88 11.46 -3.03 -9.49
N LEU A 89 11.43 -4.15 -8.76
CA LEU A 89 11.39 -4.18 -7.30
C LEU A 89 12.79 -3.92 -6.75
N THR A 90 13.27 -2.68 -6.84
CA THR A 90 14.53 -2.23 -6.25
C THR A 90 14.35 -0.87 -5.57
N PRO A 91 15.12 -0.55 -4.52
CA PRO A 91 15.06 0.77 -3.89
C PRO A 91 15.27 1.90 -4.91
N GLU A 92 16.28 1.75 -5.78
CA GLU A 92 16.62 2.70 -6.83
C GLU A 92 15.47 2.93 -7.80
N PHE A 93 14.82 1.88 -8.32
CA PHE A 93 13.71 2.05 -9.25
C PHE A 93 12.52 2.74 -8.57
N ILE A 94 12.19 2.35 -7.34
CA ILE A 94 11.07 2.93 -6.58
C ILE A 94 11.33 4.41 -6.33
N GLU A 95 12.53 4.76 -5.86
CA GLU A 95 12.91 6.15 -5.60
C GLU A 95 12.91 6.98 -6.88
N ASN A 96 13.52 6.49 -7.96
CA ASN A 96 13.52 7.17 -9.27
C ASN A 96 12.10 7.38 -9.82
N TYR A 97 11.20 6.43 -9.59
CA TYR A 97 9.80 6.59 -9.99
C TYR A 97 9.11 7.69 -9.18
N ILE A 98 9.36 7.77 -7.87
CA ILE A 98 8.81 8.82 -7.00
C ILE A 98 9.38 10.18 -7.40
N THR A 99 10.69 10.29 -7.64
CA THR A 99 11.37 11.56 -7.93
C THR A 99 11.14 12.06 -9.35
N SER A 100 10.53 11.27 -10.23
CA SER A 100 10.27 11.66 -11.62
C SER A 100 9.49 13.00 -11.77
N GLY A 101 9.99 13.85 -12.67
CA GLY A 101 9.45 15.19 -13.00
C GLY A 101 9.71 16.25 -11.93
N ASP A 102 9.18 17.46 -12.12
CA ASP A 102 9.54 18.63 -11.29
C ASP A 102 8.47 19.06 -10.27
N LYS A 103 7.47 18.20 -10.03
CA LYS A 103 6.39 18.46 -9.06
C LYS A 103 6.80 18.08 -7.64
N ILE A 104 6.10 18.61 -6.64
CA ILE A 104 6.21 18.16 -5.23
C ILE A 104 5.89 16.67 -5.13
N LYS A 105 6.67 15.95 -4.32
CA LYS A 105 6.59 14.49 -4.17
C LYS A 105 5.84 14.14 -2.90
N VAL A 106 4.61 13.67 -3.06
CA VAL A 106 3.78 13.14 -1.97
C VAL A 106 3.41 11.70 -2.29
N ILE A 107 3.68 10.80 -1.36
CA ILE A 107 3.28 9.40 -1.46
C ILE A 107 1.88 9.26 -0.86
N VAL A 108 0.95 8.69 -1.62
CA VAL A 108 -0.41 8.40 -1.15
C VAL A 108 -0.54 6.92 -0.82
N LEU A 109 -0.97 6.61 0.40
CA LEU A 109 -1.11 5.24 0.93
C LEU A 109 -2.49 5.05 1.58
N TRP A 110 -2.96 3.80 1.62
CA TRP A 110 -4.15 3.40 2.37
C TRP A 110 -3.73 2.67 3.65
N ASN A 111 -4.11 3.17 4.83
CA ASN A 111 -3.66 2.63 6.12
C ASN A 111 -2.13 2.33 6.14
N GLY A 112 -1.35 3.28 5.63
CA GLY A 112 0.02 3.06 5.13
C GLY A 112 1.13 2.94 6.16
N HIS A 113 0.85 2.65 7.44
CA HIS A 113 1.90 2.53 8.46
C HIS A 113 2.90 1.41 8.13
N SER A 114 2.40 0.29 7.63
CA SER A 114 3.26 -0.85 7.26
C SER A 114 4.05 -0.56 5.98
N ASP A 115 3.43 0.02 4.96
CA ASP A 115 4.10 0.50 3.76
C ASP A 115 5.17 1.56 4.06
N ARG A 116 4.90 2.47 4.99
CA ARG A 116 5.90 3.43 5.47
C ARG A 116 7.09 2.72 6.13
N ASN A 117 6.84 1.66 6.90
CA ASN A 117 7.94 0.87 7.47
C ASN A 117 8.76 0.16 6.38
N VAL A 118 8.11 -0.33 5.31
CA VAL A 118 8.82 -0.85 4.12
C VAL A 118 9.68 0.24 3.49
N LEU A 119 9.11 1.42 3.19
CA LEU A 119 9.84 2.56 2.63
C LEU A 119 11.02 2.98 3.50
N LYS A 120 10.84 3.03 4.82
CA LYS A 120 11.91 3.33 5.77
C LYS A 120 13.05 2.32 5.69
N ARG A 121 12.73 1.02 5.67
CA ARG A 121 13.76 -0.02 5.53
C ARG A 121 14.48 0.06 4.19
N LEU A 122 13.79 0.45 3.12
CA LEU A 122 14.38 0.71 1.80
C LEU A 122 15.23 1.99 1.74
N ASN A 123 15.34 2.76 2.82
CA ASN A 123 15.98 4.09 2.87
C ASN A 123 15.27 5.15 2.00
N ILE A 124 13.95 5.04 1.84
CA ILE A 124 13.08 5.94 1.06
C ILE A 124 12.12 6.65 2.03
N ASP A 125 12.66 7.33 3.04
CA ASP A 125 11.89 7.96 4.12
C ASP A 125 11.97 9.49 4.14
N LYS A 126 12.37 10.11 3.02
CA LYS A 126 12.42 11.58 2.90
C LYS A 126 11.12 12.22 2.41
N PHE A 127 10.22 11.45 1.82
CA PHE A 127 9.00 11.98 1.21
C PHE A 127 7.86 12.17 2.22
N GLU A 128 7.05 13.19 1.98
CA GLU A 128 5.78 13.37 2.66
C GLU A 128 4.80 12.26 2.27
N ILE A 129 4.00 11.84 3.26
CA ILE A 129 3.04 10.75 3.08
C ILE A 129 1.65 11.22 3.47
N LEU A 130 0.77 11.29 2.46
CA LEU A 130 -0.66 11.42 2.64
C LEU A 130 -1.25 10.02 2.87
N ASN A 131 -1.73 9.77 4.08
CA ASN A 131 -2.40 8.53 4.42
C ASN A 131 -3.91 8.71 4.32
N ILE A 132 -4.57 7.69 3.78
CA ILE A 132 -6.02 7.59 3.69
C ILE A 132 -6.46 6.48 4.63
N THR A 133 -7.39 6.78 5.52
CA THR A 133 -8.00 5.81 6.44
C THR A 133 -9.51 5.95 6.41
N CYS A 134 -10.24 4.92 6.84
CA CYS A 134 -11.69 4.99 6.99
C CYS A 134 -12.11 4.31 8.28
N TYR A 135 -12.77 5.05 9.17
CA TYR A 135 -13.19 4.52 10.45
C TYR A 135 -14.46 5.16 11.00
N ASP A 136 -15.10 4.40 11.87
CA ASP A 136 -16.22 4.83 12.69
C ASP A 136 -15.69 5.46 14.00
N LYS A 137 -15.85 6.78 14.11
CA LYS A 137 -15.42 7.58 15.26
C LYS A 137 -16.29 7.33 16.50
N SER A 138 -17.56 7.03 16.31
CA SER A 138 -18.59 7.13 17.35
C SER A 138 -19.20 5.77 17.72
N LEU A 139 -18.75 4.68 17.11
CA LEU A 139 -19.32 3.33 17.27
C LEU A 139 -20.78 3.25 16.80
N THR A 140 -21.15 4.06 15.82
CA THR A 140 -22.52 4.17 15.29
C THR A 140 -22.71 3.42 13.97
N GLN A 141 -21.69 2.70 13.49
CA GLN A 141 -21.63 2.12 12.14
C GLN A 141 -21.64 3.17 11.02
N GLU A 142 -21.43 4.45 11.35
CA GLU A 142 -21.23 5.55 10.40
C GLU A 142 -19.74 5.79 10.20
N PHE A 143 -19.28 5.80 8.95
CA PHE A 143 -17.86 5.82 8.64
C PHE A 143 -17.44 7.13 8.00
N THR A 144 -16.25 7.59 8.39
CA THR A 144 -15.61 8.79 7.86
C THR A 144 -14.29 8.39 7.20
N VAL A 145 -14.06 8.84 5.97
CA VAL A 145 -12.75 8.74 5.31
C VAL A 145 -11.92 9.96 5.66
N GLN A 146 -10.66 9.75 6.05
CA GLN A 146 -9.74 10.81 6.44
C GLN A 146 -8.52 10.86 5.53
N PHE A 147 -8.11 12.08 5.24
CA PHE A 147 -6.77 12.42 4.79
C PHE A 147 -5.94 12.88 5.99
N GLU A 148 -4.83 12.20 6.28
CA GLU A 148 -3.91 12.58 7.34
C GLU A 148 -2.46 12.63 6.82
N LYS A 149 -1.63 13.52 7.38
CA LYS A 149 -0.17 13.40 7.24
C LYS A 149 0.29 12.25 8.12
N LEU A 150 0.83 11.19 7.51
CA LEU A 150 1.08 9.94 8.23
C LEU A 150 2.05 10.09 9.41
N ARG A 151 3.02 11.03 9.30
CA ARG A 151 4.04 11.29 10.32
C ARG A 151 3.52 12.10 11.49
N THR A 152 2.87 13.23 11.21
CA THR A 152 2.45 14.20 12.23
C THR A 152 1.07 13.90 12.80
N LYS A 153 0.29 13.02 12.14
CA LYS A 153 -1.12 12.75 12.46
C LYS A 153 -2.02 13.98 12.30
N GLU A 154 -1.55 15.01 11.60
CA GLU A 154 -2.37 16.14 11.19
C GLU A 154 -3.47 15.66 10.24
N ILE A 155 -4.72 15.81 10.66
CA ILE A 155 -5.89 15.57 9.81
C ILE A 155 -6.04 16.76 8.87
N ILE A 156 -6.00 16.48 7.57
CA ILE A 156 -6.12 17.47 6.49
C ILE A 156 -7.59 17.66 6.11
N PHE A 157 -8.32 16.56 5.98
CA PHE A 157 -9.69 16.56 5.50
C PHE A 157 -10.42 15.29 5.89
N GLU A 158 -11.72 15.41 6.05
CA GLU A 158 -12.62 14.33 6.45
C GLU A 158 -13.88 14.36 5.61
N TYR A 159 -14.43 13.19 5.32
CA TYR A 159 -15.68 13.08 4.58
C TYR A 159 -16.47 11.86 5.04
N ASP A 160 -17.70 12.10 5.46
CA ASP A 160 -18.63 11.05 5.87
C ASP A 160 -19.14 10.29 4.64
N ILE A 161 -19.01 8.96 4.68
CA ILE A 161 -19.41 8.09 3.58
C ILE A 161 -20.70 7.32 3.87
N GLY A 162 -21.28 7.50 5.06
CA GLY A 162 -22.51 6.84 5.50
C GLY A 162 -22.25 5.55 6.26
N SER A 163 -23.31 4.74 6.40
CA SER A 163 -23.27 3.53 7.21
C SER A 163 -22.80 2.28 6.49
N PHE A 164 -22.13 1.40 7.23
CA PHE A 164 -21.73 0.08 6.77
C PHE A 164 -21.77 -0.92 7.91
N GLN A 165 -22.55 -2.00 7.78
CA GLN A 165 -22.69 -2.98 8.86
C GLN A 165 -21.47 -3.90 8.94
N LYS A 166 -20.70 -3.78 10.03
CA LYS A 166 -19.50 -4.58 10.28
C LYS A 166 -19.15 -4.68 11.77
N ASN A 167 -18.58 -5.82 12.13
CA ASN A 167 -17.87 -5.97 13.40
C ASN A 167 -16.52 -5.24 13.36
N GLY A 168 -16.46 -4.07 14.00
CA GLY A 168 -15.25 -3.28 14.17
C GLY A 168 -15.35 -1.87 13.60
N ARG A 169 -14.34 -1.06 13.89
CA ARG A 169 -14.34 0.38 13.60
C ARG A 169 -13.68 0.75 12.28
N LEU A 170 -13.02 -0.19 11.61
CA LEU A 170 -12.22 0.08 10.42
C LEU A 170 -12.84 -0.60 9.20
N LEU A 171 -13.08 0.20 8.17
CA LEU A 171 -13.31 -0.35 6.84
C LEU A 171 -11.98 -0.60 6.17
N ASN A 172 -11.87 -1.76 5.52
CA ASN A 172 -10.78 -2.04 4.60
C ASN A 172 -10.99 -1.27 3.29
N LEU A 173 -10.01 -1.37 2.39
CA LEU A 173 -10.03 -0.61 1.14
C LEU A 173 -11.20 -1.01 0.23
N GLU A 174 -11.51 -2.30 0.15
CA GLU A 174 -12.61 -2.81 -0.69
C GLU A 174 -13.97 -2.39 -0.12
N GLU A 175 -14.18 -2.52 1.18
CA GLU A 175 -15.40 -2.07 1.88
C GLU A 175 -15.61 -0.56 1.68
N THR A 176 -14.59 0.25 1.96
CA THR A 176 -14.66 1.71 1.76
C THR A 176 -14.96 2.05 0.30
N HIS A 177 -14.27 1.40 -0.63
CA HIS A 177 -14.48 1.62 -2.05
C HIS A 177 -15.91 1.27 -2.47
N SER A 178 -16.47 0.17 -1.96
CA SER A 178 -17.84 -0.28 -2.26
C SER A 178 -18.91 0.74 -1.85
N VAL A 179 -18.70 1.42 -0.71
CA VAL A 179 -19.60 2.47 -0.23
C VAL A 179 -19.44 3.74 -1.07
N MET A 180 -18.20 4.11 -1.40
CA MET A 180 -17.92 5.35 -2.10
C MET A 180 -18.17 5.27 -3.61
N CYS A 181 -18.05 4.10 -4.24
CA CYS A 181 -18.02 3.95 -5.70
C CYS A 181 -18.88 2.78 -6.20
N THR A 182 -19.87 3.10 -7.04
CA THR A 182 -20.75 2.12 -7.67
C THR A 182 -20.15 1.46 -8.93
N LYS A 183 -18.99 1.94 -9.41
CA LYS A 183 -18.35 1.39 -10.62
C LYS A 183 -17.64 0.08 -10.28
N LYS A 184 -17.94 -0.97 -11.04
CA LYS A 184 -17.16 -2.22 -11.00
C LYS A 184 -15.79 -1.97 -11.64
N HIS A 185 -14.75 -1.95 -10.82
CA HIS A 185 -13.37 -2.01 -11.31
C HIS A 185 -13.02 -3.47 -11.56
N ARG A 186 -12.37 -3.80 -12.69
CA ARG A 186 -11.86 -5.17 -12.92
C ARG A 186 -10.88 -5.53 -11.82
N MET A 187 -11.29 -6.40 -10.91
CA MET A 187 -10.42 -7.00 -9.90
C MET A 187 -9.77 -8.24 -10.49
N THR A 188 -8.45 -8.37 -10.34
CA THR A 188 -7.70 -9.55 -10.78
C THR A 188 -7.77 -10.63 -9.72
N TYR A 189 -7.30 -10.35 -8.50
CA TYR A 189 -7.37 -11.21 -7.32
C TYR A 189 -7.35 -10.36 -6.05
N ALA A 190 -7.88 -10.86 -4.94
CA ALA A 190 -7.67 -10.28 -3.61
C ALA A 190 -6.17 -10.26 -3.28
N HIS A 191 -5.67 -9.17 -2.68
CA HIS A 191 -4.24 -8.97 -2.36
C HIS A 191 -3.31 -8.89 -3.58
N ASP A 192 -3.80 -8.29 -4.68
CA ASP A 192 -2.92 -7.81 -5.75
C ASP A 192 -2.67 -6.30 -5.55
N PRO A 193 -1.43 -5.87 -5.24
CA PRO A 193 -1.08 -4.47 -5.08
C PRO A 193 -1.57 -3.53 -6.19
N LYS A 194 -1.73 -4.03 -7.43
CA LYS A 194 -2.30 -3.20 -8.51
C LYS A 194 -3.77 -2.87 -8.30
N THR A 195 -4.53 -3.81 -7.76
CA THR A 195 -5.93 -3.62 -7.38
C THR A 195 -5.99 -2.61 -6.25
N ASP A 196 -5.16 -2.78 -5.21
CA ASP A 196 -5.13 -1.87 -4.07
C ASP A 196 -4.77 -0.44 -4.51
N VAL A 197 -3.71 -0.24 -5.29
CA VAL A 197 -3.40 1.09 -5.86
C VAL A 197 -4.54 1.65 -6.70
N ARG A 198 -5.29 0.82 -7.44
CA ARG A 198 -6.44 1.27 -8.23
C ARG A 198 -7.58 1.76 -7.33
N LEU A 199 -7.91 1.01 -6.28
CA LEU A 199 -8.96 1.37 -5.33
C LEU A 199 -8.57 2.60 -4.52
N THR A 200 -7.32 2.67 -4.01
CA THR A 200 -6.79 3.85 -3.32
C THR A 200 -6.88 5.10 -4.19
N LYS A 201 -6.50 5.00 -5.48
CA LYS A 201 -6.65 6.12 -6.43
C LYS A 201 -8.10 6.54 -6.62
N CYS A 202 -9.04 5.58 -6.65
CA CYS A 202 -10.46 5.88 -6.80
C CYS A 202 -11.00 6.64 -5.57
N VAL A 203 -10.68 6.16 -4.37
CA VAL A 203 -11.04 6.83 -3.10
C VAL A 203 -10.39 8.22 -3.04
N PHE A 204 -9.08 8.32 -3.30
CA PHE A 204 -8.35 9.59 -3.33
C PHE A 204 -9.00 10.61 -4.27
N ASN A 205 -9.31 10.22 -5.51
CA ASN A 205 -9.92 11.14 -6.48
C ASN A 205 -11.32 11.61 -6.04
N LYS A 206 -12.11 10.74 -5.39
CA LYS A 206 -13.41 11.13 -4.84
C LYS A 206 -13.27 12.13 -3.71
N MET A 207 -12.35 11.89 -2.78
CA MET A 207 -12.03 12.79 -1.68
C MET A 207 -11.53 14.15 -2.18
N VAL A 208 -10.61 14.15 -3.14
CA VAL A 208 -10.14 15.38 -3.81
C VAL A 208 -11.27 16.12 -4.52
N GLY A 209 -12.22 15.40 -5.12
CA GLY A 209 -13.42 16.01 -5.71
C GLY A 209 -14.34 16.68 -4.69
N LYS A 210 -14.29 16.28 -3.41
CA LYS A 210 -15.07 16.89 -2.31
C LYS A 210 -14.35 18.08 -1.69
N GLN A 211 -13.05 17.96 -1.41
CA GLN A 211 -12.22 19.01 -0.78
C GLN A 211 -11.77 20.11 -1.77
N GLY A 212 -11.58 19.75 -3.03
CA GLY A 212 -10.88 20.55 -4.04
C GLY A 212 -9.36 20.37 -3.97
N TYR A 213 -8.74 20.13 -5.13
CA TYR A 213 -7.28 19.90 -5.23
C TYR A 213 -6.44 21.08 -4.73
N ALA A 214 -6.89 22.32 -4.98
CA ALA A 214 -6.20 23.53 -4.54
C ALA A 214 -6.11 23.65 -3.01
N ASN A 215 -7.05 23.06 -2.26
CA ASN A 215 -6.98 23.04 -0.81
C ASN A 215 -6.02 21.97 -0.32
N LEU A 216 -5.97 20.81 -0.98
CA LEU A 216 -5.05 19.73 -0.61
C LEU A 216 -3.57 20.15 -0.72
N ILE A 217 -3.20 20.84 -1.81
CA ILE A 217 -1.80 21.21 -2.06
C ILE A 217 -1.24 22.20 -1.03
N LYS A 218 -2.08 23.01 -0.38
CA LYS A 218 -1.64 23.97 0.65
C LYS A 218 -0.98 23.31 1.86
N HIS A 219 -1.24 22.02 2.09
CA HIS A 219 -0.64 21.28 3.20
C HIS A 219 0.75 20.73 2.89
N PHE A 220 1.21 20.82 1.64
CA PHE A 220 2.48 20.24 1.16
C PHE A 220 3.39 21.26 0.44
N ASN A 221 2.97 22.53 0.38
CA ASN A 221 3.74 23.66 -0.13
C ASN A 221 4.45 24.38 1.01
#